data_AF-A0A2V2UAI2-F1
#
_entry.id   AF-A0A2V2UAI2-F1
#
_cell.length_a   1.000
_cell.length_b   1.000
_cell.length_c   1.000
_cell.angle_alpha   90.00
_cell.angle_beta   90.00
_cell.angle_gamma   90.00
#
_symmetry.space_group_name_H-M   'P 1'
#
loop_
_entity.id
_entity.type
_entity.pdbx_description
1 polymer ?
#
loop_
_entity_poly.entity_id
_entity_poly.type
_entity_poly.pdbx_seq_one_letter_code
_entity_poly.pdbx_strand_id
1 'polypeptide(L)'
;MIRERTREAQMTFFLPLIKSIVSFLNSEGGDIFVGIAPDKKVVGIENDFKYLGKNKNFDGWSQWLSNFISKHLNESVFRSITLNQTQYDLKAVARITMTRHFKHTFVKYIDDKGQQREEFYIRGLNGKRLLSAEETYEYIFNHWQQLG
;
A
#
# COMPACT_ATOMS: atom_id res chain seq x y z
N MET A 1 4.54 -19.95 16.83
CA MET A 1 4.14 -20.80 15.68
C MET A 1 2.90 -20.30 14.92
N ILE A 2 1.66 -20.36 15.42
CA ILE A 2 0.46 -19.96 14.62
C ILE A 2 0.44 -18.44 14.31
N ARG A 3 0.62 -17.59 15.33
CA ARG A 3 0.62 -16.11 15.16
C ARG A 3 1.73 -15.59 14.23
N GLU A 4 2.84 -16.31 14.17
CA GLU A 4 4.03 -15.94 13.38
C GLU A 4 3.81 -16.27 11.90
N ARG A 5 3.31 -17.48 11.61
CA ARG A 5 2.87 -17.86 10.27
C ARG A 5 1.78 -16.94 9.71
N THR A 6 0.85 -16.47 10.54
CA THR A 6 -0.17 -15.49 10.12
C THR A 6 0.46 -14.14 9.75
N ARG A 7 1.48 -13.68 10.49
CA ARG A 7 2.18 -12.42 10.19
C ARG A 7 3.01 -12.51 8.91
N GLU A 8 3.71 -13.62 8.70
CA GLU A 8 4.45 -13.89 7.46
C GLU A 8 3.51 -13.90 6.26
N ALA A 9 2.37 -14.61 6.37
CA ALA A 9 1.38 -14.65 5.30
C ALA A 9 0.76 -13.28 5.00
N GLN A 10 0.46 -12.49 6.03
CA GLN A 10 0.01 -11.10 5.87
C GLN A 10 1.06 -10.24 5.17
N MET A 11 2.34 -10.36 5.56
CA MET A 11 3.43 -9.63 4.94
C MET A 11 3.53 -9.96 3.45
N THR A 12 3.63 -11.25 3.11
CA THR A 12 3.74 -11.71 1.71
C THR A 12 2.57 -11.24 0.86
N PHE A 13 1.35 -11.27 1.40
CA PHE A 13 0.15 -10.93 0.64
C PHE A 13 -0.04 -9.41 0.46
N PHE A 14 0.20 -8.61 1.51
CA PHE A 14 -0.16 -7.19 1.50
C PHE A 14 1.01 -6.23 1.31
N LEU A 15 2.26 -6.67 1.47
CA LEU A 15 3.42 -5.82 1.16
C LEU A 15 3.40 -5.30 -0.29
N PRO A 16 3.00 -6.09 -1.32
CA PRO A 16 2.84 -5.58 -2.68
C PRO A 16 1.83 -4.43 -2.80
N LEU A 17 0.76 -4.43 -1.99
CA LEU A 17 -0.22 -3.35 -1.92
C LEU A 17 0.41 -2.10 -1.31
N ILE A 18 1.14 -2.21 -0.19
CA ILE A 18 1.84 -1.08 0.44
C ILE A 18 2.88 -0.47 -0.50
N LYS A 19 3.68 -1.30 -1.19
CA LYS A 19 4.64 -0.83 -2.21
C LYS A 19 3.93 -0.05 -3.33
N SER A 20 2.73 -0.48 -3.70
CA SER A 20 1.92 0.22 -4.71
C SER A 20 1.40 1.56 -4.16
N ILE A 21 0.87 1.59 -2.94
CA ILE A 21 0.45 2.83 -2.27
C ILE A 21 1.59 3.85 -2.24
N VAL A 22 2.78 3.46 -1.76
CA VAL A 22 3.96 4.32 -1.73
C VAL A 22 4.33 4.86 -3.10
N SER A 23 4.29 4.00 -4.14
CA SER A 23 4.62 4.43 -5.50
C SER A 23 3.73 5.58 -5.99
N PHE A 24 2.45 5.60 -5.62
CA PHE A 24 1.54 6.68 -5.97
C PHE A 24 1.72 7.90 -5.08
N LEU A 25 1.92 7.72 -3.77
CA LEU A 25 2.15 8.82 -2.82
C LEU A 25 3.41 9.64 -3.19
N ASN A 26 4.45 8.96 -3.70
CA ASN A 26 5.68 9.59 -4.14
C ASN A 26 5.63 10.13 -5.57
N SER A 27 4.49 10.05 -6.25
CA SER A 27 4.31 10.53 -7.62
C SER A 27 3.02 11.36 -7.70
N GLU A 28 2.31 11.35 -8.82
CA GLU A 28 1.13 12.21 -9.02
C GLU A 28 -0.15 11.75 -8.28
N GLY A 29 -0.08 10.69 -7.47
CA GLY A 29 -1.26 10.03 -6.93
C GLY A 29 -1.97 9.15 -7.96
N GLY A 30 -3.17 8.67 -7.62
CA GLY A 30 -3.97 7.77 -8.45
C GLY A 30 -4.85 6.84 -7.62
N ASP A 31 -5.42 5.84 -8.28
CA ASP A 31 -6.33 4.87 -7.66
C ASP A 31 -5.77 3.44 -7.70
N ILE A 32 -5.99 2.71 -6.62
CA ILE A 32 -5.86 1.26 -6.57
C ILE A 32 -7.24 0.65 -6.28
N PHE A 33 -7.59 -0.38 -7.04
CA PHE A 33 -8.78 -1.19 -6.80
C PHE A 33 -8.36 -2.56 -6.27
N VAL A 34 -8.82 -2.91 -5.07
CA VAL A 34 -8.59 -4.21 -4.42
C VAL A 34 -9.86 -5.04 -4.50
N GLY A 35 -9.72 -6.33 -4.79
CA GLY A 35 -10.85 -7.23 -5.07
C GLY A 35 -11.15 -7.38 -6.56
N ILE A 36 -10.21 -6.99 -7.44
CA ILE A 36 -10.26 -7.19 -8.89
C ILE A 36 -9.10 -8.09 -9.30
N ALA A 37 -9.39 -9.16 -10.04
CA ALA A 37 -8.39 -10.08 -10.58
C ALA A 37 -7.71 -9.51 -11.85
N PRO A 38 -6.55 -10.07 -12.27
CA PRO A 38 -5.83 -9.59 -13.45
C PRO A 38 -6.64 -9.60 -14.76
N ASP A 39 -7.61 -10.51 -14.87
CA ASP A 39 -8.57 -10.63 -15.98
C ASP A 39 -9.73 -9.62 -15.89
N LYS A 40 -9.65 -8.66 -14.95
CA LYS A 40 -10.67 -7.65 -14.63
C LYS A 40 -11.95 -8.22 -13.99
N LYS A 41 -11.95 -9.49 -13.57
CA LYS A 41 -13.09 -10.07 -12.86
C LYS A 41 -13.13 -9.57 -11.42
N VAL A 42 -14.33 -9.18 -10.95
CA VAL A 42 -14.54 -8.84 -9.54
C VAL A 42 -14.58 -10.12 -8.71
N VAL A 43 -13.57 -10.26 -7.85
CA VAL A 43 -13.40 -11.37 -6.90
C VAL A 43 -13.77 -10.98 -5.47
N GLY A 44 -13.77 -9.68 -5.18
CA GLY A 44 -14.10 -9.13 -3.87
C GLY A 44 -12.95 -9.20 -2.86
N ILE A 45 -12.99 -8.31 -1.87
CA ILE A 45 -12.02 -8.27 -0.75
C ILE A 45 -12.33 -9.31 0.34
N GLU A 46 -13.43 -10.04 0.25
CA GLU A 46 -13.85 -11.03 1.24
C GLU A 46 -12.82 -12.15 1.42
N ASN A 47 -12.05 -12.44 0.36
CA ASN A 47 -10.94 -13.40 0.40
C ASN A 47 -9.83 -12.97 1.37
N ASP A 48 -9.72 -11.68 1.68
CA ASP A 48 -8.75 -11.13 2.61
C ASP A 48 -9.21 -11.28 4.06
N PHE A 49 -10.51 -11.54 4.31
CA PHE A 49 -11.07 -11.58 5.66
C PHE A 49 -10.50 -12.72 6.52
N LYS A 50 -9.88 -13.72 5.89
CA LYS A 50 -9.13 -14.77 6.58
C LYS A 50 -7.88 -14.27 7.29
N TYR A 51 -7.34 -13.11 6.87
CA TYR A 51 -6.20 -12.45 7.51
C TYR A 51 -6.62 -11.47 8.61
N LEU A 52 -7.93 -11.23 8.76
CA LEU A 52 -8.50 -10.34 9.78
C LEU A 52 -8.76 -11.09 11.08
N GLY A 53 -8.95 -10.32 12.16
CA GLY A 53 -9.37 -10.83 13.46
C GLY A 53 -10.86 -11.15 13.52
N LYS A 54 -11.57 -10.57 14.49
CA LYS A 54 -13.00 -10.83 14.71
C LYS A 54 -13.91 -10.16 13.67
N ASN A 55 -13.58 -8.93 13.26
CA ASN A 55 -14.42 -8.15 12.34
C ASN A 55 -14.12 -8.53 10.89
N LYS A 56 -14.92 -9.45 10.33
CA LYS A 56 -14.79 -9.94 8.94
C LYS A 56 -15.74 -9.21 8.01
N ASN A 57 -15.56 -7.90 7.90
CA ASN A 57 -16.34 -7.01 7.06
C ASN A 57 -15.45 -5.87 6.54
N PHE A 58 -16.02 -4.96 5.74
CA PHE A 58 -15.27 -3.84 5.15
C PHE A 58 -14.63 -2.93 6.22
N ASP A 59 -15.33 -2.66 7.32
CA ASP A 59 -14.80 -1.86 8.43
C ASP A 59 -13.57 -2.52 9.07
N GLY A 60 -13.66 -3.81 9.39
CA GLY A 60 -12.53 -4.58 9.92
C GLY A 60 -11.35 -4.67 8.95
N TRP A 61 -11.62 -4.78 7.64
CA TRP A 61 -10.58 -4.74 6.61
C TRP A 61 -9.93 -3.35 6.53
N SER A 62 -10.73 -2.28 6.60
CA SER A 62 -10.26 -0.90 6.56
C SER A 62 -9.38 -0.57 7.76
N GLN A 63 -9.80 -0.98 8.96
CA GLN A 63 -9.01 -0.84 10.18
C GLN A 63 -7.70 -1.63 10.10
N TRP A 64 -7.75 -2.87 9.60
CA TRP A 64 -6.57 -3.69 9.41
C TRP A 64 -5.58 -3.06 8.42
N LEU A 65 -6.07 -2.58 7.27
CA LEU A 65 -5.24 -1.91 6.27
C LEU A 65 -4.62 -0.64 6.85
N SER A 66 -5.38 0.16 7.60
CA SER A 66 -4.86 1.34 8.30
C SER A 66 -3.72 0.97 9.24
N ASN A 67 -3.88 -0.05 10.07
CA ASN A 67 -2.82 -0.51 10.97
C ASN A 67 -1.60 -1.04 10.20
N PHE A 68 -1.81 -1.70 9.07
CA PHE A 68 -0.74 -2.20 8.21
C PHE A 68 0.03 -1.04 7.56
N ILE A 69 -0.67 0.01 7.11
CA ILE A 69 -0.07 1.25 6.62
C ILE A 69 0.76 1.92 7.72
N SER A 70 0.21 2.16 8.91
CA SER A 70 0.91 2.77 10.05
C SER A 70 2.18 2.02 10.46
N LYS A 71 2.17 0.70 10.32
CA LYS A 71 3.34 -0.14 10.65
C LYS A 71 4.49 0.04 9.66
N HIS A 72 4.17 0.34 8.40
CA HIS A 72 5.13 0.30 7.30
C HIS A 72 5.49 1.67 6.75
N LEU A 73 4.66 2.69 6.99
CA LEU A 73 4.74 4.05 6.46
C LEU A 73 4.62 5.08 7.58
N ASN A 74 5.00 6.32 7.28
CA ASN A 74 4.84 7.44 8.21
C ASN A 74 3.35 7.83 8.35
N GLU A 75 2.87 8.09 9.56
CA GLU A 75 1.48 8.50 9.85
C GLU A 75 0.96 9.69 9.01
N SER A 76 1.85 10.58 8.55
CA SER A 76 1.44 11.71 7.72
C SER A 76 0.82 11.32 6.38
N VAL A 77 1.04 10.08 5.91
CA VAL A 77 0.49 9.60 4.62
C VAL A 77 -1.04 9.54 4.61
N PHE A 78 -1.69 9.40 5.77
CA PHE A 78 -3.15 9.31 5.84
C PHE A 78 -3.86 10.57 5.34
N ARG A 79 -3.20 11.73 5.37
CA ARG A 79 -3.75 12.96 4.76
C ARG A 79 -3.88 12.88 3.24
N SER A 80 -3.15 11.96 2.62
CA SER A 80 -3.10 11.76 1.18
C SER A 80 -3.81 10.49 0.73
N ILE A 81 -4.48 9.75 1.62
CA ILE A 81 -5.16 8.49 1.31
C ILE A 81 -6.63 8.60 1.67
N THR A 82 -7.51 8.22 0.74
CA THR A 82 -8.94 8.03 0.98
C THR A 82 -9.32 6.61 0.60
N LEU A 83 -10.06 5.93 1.46
CA LEU A 83 -10.54 4.57 1.24
C LEU A 83 -12.06 4.57 1.12
N ASN A 84 -12.57 4.03 0.02
CA ASN A 84 -14.01 3.89 -0.23
C ASN A 84 -14.35 2.44 -0.60
N GLN A 85 -15.57 2.02 -0.26
CA GLN A 85 -16.14 0.77 -0.73
C GLN A 85 -17.00 1.00 -1.97
N THR A 86 -16.99 0.06 -2.90
CA THR A 86 -18.02 -0.07 -3.93
C THR A 86 -18.48 -1.52 -3.99
N GLN A 87 -19.76 -1.75 -4.21
CA GLN A 87 -20.30 -3.10 -4.42
C GLN A 87 -20.50 -3.38 -5.90
N TYR A 88 -20.12 -4.58 -6.32
CA TYR A 88 -20.41 -5.11 -7.65
C TYR A 88 -20.70 -6.60 -7.53
N ASP A 89 -21.84 -7.06 -8.03
CA ASP A 89 -22.25 -8.47 -7.96
C ASP A 89 -22.15 -9.05 -6.53
N LEU A 90 -22.70 -8.29 -5.55
CA LEU A 90 -22.68 -8.60 -4.11
C LEU A 90 -21.28 -8.75 -3.48
N LYS A 91 -20.21 -8.39 -4.20
CA LYS A 91 -18.84 -8.40 -3.72
C LYS A 91 -18.35 -6.99 -3.44
N ALA A 92 -17.59 -6.83 -2.37
CA ALA A 92 -16.97 -5.57 -2.01
C ALA A 92 -15.66 -5.36 -2.77
N VAL A 93 -15.54 -4.22 -3.46
CA VAL A 93 -14.29 -3.72 -4.04
C VAL A 93 -13.85 -2.51 -3.21
N ALA A 94 -12.59 -2.51 -2.76
CA ALA A 94 -12.02 -1.36 -2.09
C ALA A 94 -11.32 -0.46 -3.12
N ARG A 95 -11.71 0.81 -3.17
CA ARG A 95 -11.00 1.85 -3.92
C ARG A 95 -10.15 2.66 -2.95
N ILE A 96 -8.84 2.62 -3.16
CA ILE A 96 -7.87 3.43 -2.42
C ILE A 96 -7.44 4.55 -3.36
N THR A 97 -7.84 5.77 -3.04
CA THR A 97 -7.46 6.98 -3.78
C THR A 97 -6.31 7.64 -3.05
N MET A 98 -5.21 7.90 -3.76
CA MET A 98 -4.06 8.63 -3.24
C MET A 98 -3.87 9.93 -3.98
N THR A 99 -3.55 10.99 -3.24
CA THR A 99 -2.93 12.20 -3.79
C THR A 99 -1.43 12.17 -3.53
N ARG A 100 -0.67 13.01 -4.24
CA ARG A 100 0.75 13.19 -3.93
C ARG A 100 0.93 13.56 -2.46
N HIS A 101 1.82 12.85 -1.77
CA HIS A 101 2.17 13.18 -0.40
C HIS A 101 3.11 14.39 -0.39
N PHE A 102 2.91 15.28 0.59
CA PHE A 102 3.67 16.53 0.69
C PHE A 102 5.17 16.35 1.00
N LYS A 103 5.59 15.11 1.29
CA LYS A 103 7.00 14.72 1.42
C LYS A 103 7.22 13.31 0.88
N HIS A 104 8.49 12.99 0.62
CA HIS A 104 8.91 11.65 0.21
C HIS A 104 8.59 10.58 1.27
N THR A 105 8.26 9.37 0.82
CA THR A 105 7.83 8.25 1.67
C THR A 105 8.61 6.98 1.34
N PHE A 106 9.19 6.34 2.35
CA PHE A 106 9.79 5.02 2.21
C PHE A 106 8.84 3.96 2.79
N VAL A 107 8.86 2.75 2.22
CA VAL A 107 8.28 1.58 2.87
C VAL A 107 9.34 0.92 3.75
N LYS A 108 8.99 0.65 5.00
CA LYS A 108 9.87 0.01 5.99
C LYS A 108 9.34 -1.36 6.36
N TYR A 109 10.14 -2.42 6.23
CA TYR A 109 9.73 -3.77 6.61
C TYR A 109 10.92 -4.65 6.98
N ILE A 110 10.66 -5.84 7.52
CA ILE A 110 11.67 -6.87 7.76
C ILE A 110 11.47 -7.94 6.68
N ASP A 111 12.53 -8.28 5.95
CA ASP A 111 12.47 -9.33 4.92
C ASP A 111 12.49 -10.75 5.50
N ASP A 112 12.44 -11.74 4.61
CA ASP A 112 12.45 -13.17 4.95
C ASP A 112 13.75 -13.63 5.64
N LYS A 113 14.83 -12.83 5.54
CA LYS A 113 16.11 -13.06 6.21
C LYS A 113 16.24 -12.32 7.54
N GLY A 114 15.17 -11.65 7.99
CA GLY A 114 15.19 -10.87 9.22
C GLY A 114 15.89 -9.52 9.10
N GLN A 115 16.22 -9.07 7.88
CA GLN A 115 16.91 -7.79 7.66
C GLN A 115 15.92 -6.65 7.54
N GLN A 116 16.24 -5.52 8.17
CA GLN A 116 15.47 -4.29 7.96
C GLN A 116 15.68 -3.79 6.53
N ARG A 117 14.58 -3.48 5.86
CA ARG A 117 14.53 -2.89 4.53
C ARG A 117 13.84 -1.55 4.60
N GLU A 118 14.41 -0.59 3.89
CA GLU A 118 13.82 0.71 3.61
C GLU A 118 13.90 0.93 2.11
N GLU A 119 12.75 1.00 1.44
CA GLU A 119 12.69 1.02 -0.02
C GLU A 119 11.89 2.23 -0.51
N PHE A 120 12.36 2.85 -1.58
CA PHE A 120 11.70 3.99 -2.22
C PHE A 120 11.08 3.59 -3.55
N TYR A 121 9.75 3.69 -3.64
CA TYR A 121 9.02 3.39 -4.87
C TYR A 121 8.44 4.65 -5.48
N ILE A 122 8.46 4.72 -6.81
CA ILE A 122 7.73 5.71 -7.59
C ILE A 122 6.79 5.02 -8.58
N ARG A 123 5.78 5.75 -9.07
CA ARG A 123 4.91 5.29 -10.15
C ARG A 123 5.52 5.71 -11.49
N GLY A 124 5.98 4.73 -12.26
CA GLY A 124 6.35 4.89 -13.67
C GLY A 124 5.21 4.50 -14.61
N LEU A 125 5.44 4.67 -15.92
CA LEU A 125 4.47 4.34 -16.98
C LEU A 125 3.98 2.88 -16.91
N ASN A 126 4.89 1.96 -16.61
CA ASN A 126 4.61 0.51 -16.58
C ASN A 126 4.35 -0.03 -15.17
N GLY A 127 4.04 0.84 -14.20
CA GLY A 127 3.73 0.46 -12.82
C GLY A 127 4.73 0.98 -11.80
N LYS A 128 4.92 0.25 -10.70
CA LYS A 128 5.82 0.65 -9.60
C LYS A 128 7.28 0.39 -9.96
N ARG A 129 8.16 1.34 -9.68
CA ARG A 129 9.62 1.22 -9.85
C ARG A 129 10.31 1.42 -8.50
N LEU A 130 11.16 0.48 -8.10
CA LEU A 130 12.10 0.65 -6.99
C LEU A 130 13.27 1.48 -7.50
N LEU A 131 13.61 2.56 -6.79
CA LEU A 131 14.76 3.39 -7.14
C LEU A 131 16.01 2.94 -6.37
N SER A 132 17.17 3.09 -6.99
CA SER A 132 18.46 3.02 -6.29
C SER A 132 18.61 4.19 -5.31
N ALA A 133 19.65 4.16 -4.47
CA ALA A 133 19.94 5.27 -3.55
C ALA A 133 20.20 6.59 -4.29
N GLU A 134 20.97 6.54 -5.38
CA GLU A 134 21.28 7.68 -6.24
C GLU A 134 20.02 8.24 -6.91
N GLU A 135 19.24 7.37 -7.58
CA GLU A 135 17.98 7.78 -8.22
C GLU A 135 16.98 8.35 -7.20
N THR A 136 16.94 7.80 -5.98
CA THR A 136 16.07 8.28 -4.91
C THR A 136 16.46 9.70 -4.50
N TYR A 137 17.75 9.96 -4.31
CA TYR A 137 18.25 11.29 -3.96
C TYR A 137 17.87 12.31 -5.03
N GLU A 138 18.17 12.02 -6.29
CA GLU A 138 17.85 12.91 -7.41
C GLU A 138 16.35 13.15 -7.54
N TYR A 139 15.54 12.09 -7.41
CA TYR A 139 14.09 12.20 -7.48
C TYR A 139 13.54 13.09 -6.35
N ILE A 140 13.99 12.88 -5.11
CA ILE A 140 13.51 13.66 -3.96
C ILE A 140 13.89 15.13 -4.12
N PHE A 141 15.13 15.41 -4.52
CA PHE A 141 15.62 16.77 -4.73
C PHE A 141 14.78 17.51 -5.78
N ASN A 142 14.58 16.89 -6.94
CA ASN A 142 13.83 17.50 -8.03
C ASN A 142 12.32 17.63 -7.74
N HIS A 143 11.75 16.71 -6.97
CA HIS A 143 10.30 16.62 -6.80
C HIS A 143 9.74 17.37 -5.58
N TRP A 144 10.54 17.60 -4.53
CA TRP A 144 10.09 18.31 -3.33
C TRP A 144 10.95 19.50 -2.90
N GLN A 145 12.20 19.62 -3.34
CA GLN A 145 13.11 20.69 -2.87
C GLN A 145 13.17 21.92 -3.79
N GLN A 146 12.33 22.02 -4.82
CA GLN A 146 12.28 23.22 -5.68
C GLN A 146 11.59 24.45 -5.08
N LEU A 147 11.44 24.52 -3.75
CA LEU A 147 11.04 25.75 -3.07
C LEU A 147 12.27 26.36 -2.41
N GLY A 148 13.01 27.12 -3.22
CA GLY A 148 13.90 28.19 -2.75
C GLY A 148 13.11 29.47 -2.49
#